data_AF-A0AAV2S3D7-F1
#
_entry.id   AF-A0AAV2S3D7-F1
#
_cell.length_a   1.000
_cell.length_b   1.000
_cell.length_c   1.000
_cell.angle_alpha   90.00
_cell.angle_beta   90.00
_cell.angle_gamma   90.00
#
_symmetry.space_group_name_H-M   'P 1'
#
loop_
_entity.id
_entity.type
_entity.pdbx_description
1 polymer ?
#
loop_
_entity_poly.entity_id
_entity_poly.type
_entity_poly.pdbx_seq_one_letter_code
_entity_poly.pdbx_strand_id
1 'polypeptide(L)'
;EHEGKKKLEVIVGPTLSNINYNWLFSQFSKGIRANVKIPSFVDIIQNDFSSSTDEQTMISQIMLMSSVKNYFEYGFSTACGIPGVEMKGTEEDWVKLVDKINKLEKLLTPINKQLHLKEMFNTTKTVFANLLDTYKGNPNIEWWGNILSWNQRWGSGARSYWSGWFPEFFGASDRPGDLIHFPSDLVTVPVHISDFNNPPPVEDNGILVAGIVGFNVEERERAPVVEPKHAWSLLLPENSKVAERLTG
;
A
#
# COMPACT_ATOMS: atom_id res chain seq x y z
N GLU A 1 -2.85 -41.86 -3.61
CA GLU A 1 -2.47 -42.33 -2.28
C GLU A 1 -2.45 -41.11 -1.39
N HIS A 2 -3.15 -41.13 -0.25
CA HIS A 2 -3.14 -40.02 0.70
C HIS A 2 -2.97 -40.60 2.10
N GLU A 3 -1.83 -40.34 2.73
CA GLU A 3 -1.72 -40.36 4.18
C GLU A 3 -2.35 -39.06 4.70
N GLY A 4 -3.52 -39.17 5.33
CA GLY A 4 -4.22 -38.03 5.94
C GLY A 4 -5.02 -37.14 4.98
N LYS A 5 -5.61 -36.08 5.55
CA LYS A 5 -6.38 -35.07 4.81
C LYS A 5 -5.46 -33.95 4.32
N LYS A 6 -5.70 -33.46 3.10
CA LYS A 6 -5.03 -32.25 2.58
C LYS A 6 -5.73 -31.00 3.12
N LYS A 7 -4.98 -30.09 3.73
CA LYS A 7 -5.50 -28.79 4.17
C LYS A 7 -5.75 -27.86 2.99
N LEU A 8 -6.93 -27.25 2.96
CA LEU A 8 -7.27 -26.13 2.10
C LEU A 8 -7.57 -24.94 3.04
N GLU A 9 -6.65 -23.97 3.09
CA GLU A 9 -6.77 -22.78 3.93
C GLU A 9 -7.05 -21.55 3.06
N VAL A 10 -8.04 -20.75 3.47
CA VAL A 10 -8.43 -19.50 2.79
C VAL A 10 -8.31 -18.33 3.76
N ILE A 11 -7.76 -17.21 3.30
CA ILE A 11 -7.68 -15.97 4.09
C ILE A 11 -8.90 -15.09 3.78
N VAL A 12 -9.68 -14.72 4.80
CA VAL A 12 -10.97 -14.01 4.66
C VAL A 12 -10.90 -12.50 5.01
N GLY A 13 -9.73 -11.90 4.83
CA GLY A 13 -9.47 -10.50 5.18
C GLY A 13 -9.15 -10.28 6.66
N PRO A 14 -9.11 -9.02 7.13
CA PRO A 14 -8.59 -8.70 8.47
C PRO A 14 -9.59 -8.98 9.60
N THR A 15 -10.89 -9.13 9.30
CA THR A 15 -11.95 -9.27 10.30
C THR A 15 -13.00 -10.28 9.86
N LEU A 16 -13.70 -10.90 10.81
CA LEU A 16 -14.79 -11.84 10.54
C LEU A 16 -16.13 -11.15 10.23
N SER A 17 -16.24 -9.83 10.43
CA SER A 17 -17.51 -9.11 10.35
C SER A 17 -18.08 -8.93 8.94
N ASN A 18 -17.23 -9.02 7.90
CA ASN A 18 -17.62 -8.75 6.51
C ASN A 18 -17.15 -9.87 5.55
N ILE A 19 -17.25 -11.13 5.96
CA ILE A 19 -16.87 -12.25 5.10
C ILE A 19 -17.84 -12.36 3.93
N ASN A 20 -17.32 -12.30 2.71
CA ASN A 20 -18.07 -12.72 1.52
C ASN A 20 -18.05 -14.25 1.43
N TYR A 21 -19.12 -14.89 1.92
CA TYR A 21 -19.23 -16.35 1.96
C TYR A 21 -19.28 -16.99 0.57
N ASN A 22 -19.90 -16.33 -0.41
CA ASN A 22 -19.94 -16.82 -1.78
C ASN A 22 -18.53 -16.91 -2.38
N TRP A 23 -17.73 -15.86 -2.17
CA TRP A 23 -16.32 -15.86 -2.55
C TRP A 23 -15.53 -16.92 -1.77
N LEU A 24 -15.70 -17.04 -0.45
CA LEU A 24 -14.99 -18.02 0.40
C LEU A 24 -15.23 -19.46 -0.09
N PHE A 25 -16.48 -19.85 -0.29
CA PHE A 25 -16.82 -21.19 -0.76
C PHE A 25 -16.33 -21.42 -2.20
N SER A 26 -16.34 -20.40 -3.06
CA SER A 26 -15.72 -20.49 -4.38
C SER A 26 -14.21 -20.76 -4.31
N GLN A 27 -13.49 -20.23 -3.31
CA GLN A 27 -12.06 -20.51 -3.12
C GLN A 27 -11.83 -21.96 -2.72
N PHE A 28 -12.68 -22.54 -1.87
CA PHE A 28 -12.62 -23.96 -1.58
C PHE A 28 -12.90 -24.82 -2.82
N SER A 29 -13.88 -24.46 -3.66
CA SER A 29 -14.11 -25.14 -4.93
C SER A 29 -12.89 -25.08 -5.85
N LYS A 30 -12.24 -23.91 -5.98
CA LYS A 30 -10.98 -23.76 -6.73
C LYS A 30 -9.87 -24.64 -6.14
N GLY A 31 -9.73 -24.68 -4.82
CA GLY A 31 -8.78 -25.52 -4.10
C GLY A 31 -9.03 -27.02 -4.33
N ILE A 32 -10.28 -27.47 -4.29
CA ILE A 32 -10.66 -28.86 -4.62
C ILE A 32 -10.29 -29.15 -6.08
N ARG A 33 -10.68 -28.28 -7.02
CA ARG A 33 -10.40 -28.42 -8.46
C ARG A 33 -8.92 -28.65 -8.75
N ALA A 34 -8.05 -27.90 -8.08
CA ALA A 34 -6.60 -28.00 -8.26
C ALA A 34 -5.99 -29.29 -7.71
N ASN A 35 -6.73 -30.05 -6.88
CA ASN A 35 -6.19 -31.19 -6.13
C ASN A 35 -6.91 -32.51 -6.41
N VAL A 36 -8.04 -32.50 -7.11
CA VAL A 36 -8.69 -33.71 -7.61
C VAL A 36 -8.06 -34.17 -8.92
N LYS A 37 -8.05 -35.49 -9.16
CA LYS A 37 -7.53 -36.05 -10.41
C LYS A 37 -8.37 -35.69 -11.63
N ILE A 38 -9.66 -35.41 -11.44
CA ILE A 38 -10.63 -35.12 -12.49
C ILE A 38 -11.27 -33.76 -12.17
N PRO A 39 -10.70 -32.64 -12.68
CA PRO A 39 -11.20 -31.29 -12.39
C PRO A 39 -12.66 -31.06 -12.78
N SER A 40 -13.15 -31.73 -13.83
CA SER A 40 -14.55 -31.64 -14.29
C SER A 40 -15.57 -32.15 -13.27
N PHE A 41 -15.14 -32.92 -12.26
CA PHE A 41 -15.98 -33.28 -11.12
C PHE A 41 -16.53 -32.03 -10.41
N VAL A 42 -15.73 -30.97 -10.30
CA VAL A 42 -16.14 -29.70 -9.70
C VAL A 42 -17.20 -29.01 -10.54
N ASP A 43 -17.01 -28.98 -11.87
CA ASP A 43 -17.96 -28.37 -12.81
C ASP A 43 -19.33 -29.03 -12.79
N ILE A 44 -19.36 -30.37 -12.66
CA ILE A 44 -20.61 -31.14 -12.67
C ILE A 44 -21.43 -30.93 -11.38
N ILE A 45 -20.77 -30.73 -10.24
CA ILE A 45 -21.47 -30.53 -8.96
C ILE A 45 -21.84 -29.08 -8.73
N GLN A 46 -21.01 -28.14 -9.18
CA GLN A 46 -21.25 -26.73 -8.98
C GLN A 46 -22.42 -26.26 -9.85
N ASN A 47 -23.34 -25.53 -9.23
CA ASN A 47 -24.52 -25.02 -9.89
C ASN A 47 -24.16 -23.83 -10.80
N ASP A 48 -24.51 -23.92 -12.08
CA ASP A 48 -24.25 -22.90 -13.11
C ASP A 48 -25.51 -22.50 -13.91
N PHE A 49 -26.71 -22.92 -13.47
CA PHE A 49 -27.95 -22.56 -14.17
C PHE A 49 -28.17 -21.04 -14.16
N SER A 50 -28.66 -20.48 -15.27
CA SER A 50 -28.93 -19.04 -15.41
C SER A 50 -30.02 -18.49 -14.47
N SER A 51 -30.78 -19.37 -13.82
CA SER A 51 -31.80 -19.02 -12.82
C SER A 51 -31.33 -19.19 -11.38
N SER A 52 -30.08 -19.60 -11.17
CA SER A 52 -29.51 -19.83 -9.85
C SER A 52 -29.30 -18.52 -9.10
N THR A 53 -29.71 -18.54 -7.83
CA THR A 53 -29.40 -17.49 -6.84
C THR A 53 -27.99 -17.69 -6.26
N ASP A 54 -27.45 -16.65 -5.61
CA ASP A 54 -26.18 -16.73 -4.90
C ASP A 54 -26.23 -17.80 -3.79
N GLU A 55 -27.36 -17.92 -3.09
CA GLU A 55 -27.58 -18.94 -2.08
C GLU A 55 -27.52 -20.36 -2.66
N GLN A 56 -28.18 -20.59 -3.80
CA GLN A 56 -28.15 -21.89 -4.48
C GLN A 56 -26.76 -22.23 -5.01
N THR A 57 -25.99 -21.23 -5.44
CA THR A 57 -24.60 -21.40 -5.85
C THR A 57 -23.74 -21.81 -4.65
N MET A 58 -23.84 -21.12 -3.52
CA MET A 58 -23.13 -21.47 -2.28
C MET A 58 -23.47 -22.88 -1.79
N ILE A 59 -24.75 -23.27 -1.80
CA ILE A 59 -25.18 -24.62 -1.41
C ILE A 59 -24.50 -25.68 -2.27
N SER A 60 -24.40 -25.47 -3.59
CA SER A 60 -23.70 -26.41 -4.47
C SER A 60 -22.20 -26.54 -4.17
N GLN A 61 -21.53 -25.43 -3.82
CA GLN A 61 -20.12 -25.43 -3.41
C GLN A 61 -19.94 -26.16 -2.07
N ILE A 62 -20.86 -25.98 -1.12
CA ILE A 62 -20.85 -26.73 0.15
C ILE A 62 -21.10 -28.24 -0.10
N MET A 63 -22.00 -28.59 -1.03
CA MET A 63 -22.22 -30.00 -1.41
C MET A 63 -20.95 -30.61 -2.02
N LEU A 64 -20.24 -29.88 -2.87
CA LEU A 64 -18.94 -30.28 -3.38
C LEU A 64 -17.94 -30.52 -2.25
N MET A 65 -17.79 -29.56 -1.32
CA MET A 65 -16.90 -29.71 -0.16
C MET A 65 -17.28 -30.94 0.69
N SER A 66 -18.57 -31.15 0.92
CA SER A 66 -19.08 -32.30 1.67
C SER A 66 -18.73 -33.64 1.01
N SER A 67 -18.81 -33.72 -0.32
CA SER A 67 -18.54 -34.94 -1.08
C SER A 67 -17.11 -35.47 -0.94
N VAL A 68 -16.14 -34.56 -0.73
CA VAL A 68 -14.71 -34.88 -0.63
C VAL A 68 -14.10 -34.58 0.74
N LYS A 69 -14.94 -34.33 1.76
CA LYS A 69 -14.50 -33.96 3.13
C LYS A 69 -13.64 -35.01 3.86
N ASN A 70 -13.60 -36.25 3.36
CA ASN A 70 -12.73 -37.30 3.89
C ASN A 70 -11.29 -37.17 3.37
N TYR A 71 -11.08 -36.42 2.29
CA TYR A 71 -9.78 -36.17 1.66
C TYR A 71 -9.23 -34.77 1.96
N PHE A 72 -10.11 -33.81 2.28
CA PHE A 72 -9.74 -32.43 2.56
C PHE A 72 -10.14 -32.00 3.97
N GLU A 73 -9.30 -31.15 4.55
CA GLU A 73 -9.57 -30.39 5.76
C GLU A 73 -9.72 -28.91 5.37
N TYR A 74 -10.86 -28.30 5.67
CA TYR A 74 -11.17 -26.93 5.28
C TYR A 74 -10.96 -25.99 6.45
N GLY A 75 -10.13 -24.97 6.25
CA GLY A 75 -9.89 -23.92 7.23
C GLY A 75 -9.98 -22.55 6.59
N PHE A 76 -10.36 -21.54 7.37
CA PHE A 76 -10.14 -20.16 6.98
C PHE A 76 -9.69 -19.35 8.20
N SER A 77 -8.90 -18.33 7.94
CA SER A 77 -8.36 -17.46 8.97
C SER A 77 -8.40 -16.01 8.51
N THR A 78 -8.42 -15.10 9.49
CA THR A 78 -8.19 -13.69 9.19
C THR A 78 -6.71 -13.45 9.00
N ALA A 79 -6.35 -12.60 8.05
CA ALA A 79 -5.01 -12.03 7.98
C ALA A 79 -5.12 -10.53 7.71
N CYS A 80 -4.28 -9.77 8.38
CA CYS A 80 -4.09 -8.35 8.15
C CYS A 80 -2.73 -8.13 7.45
N GLY A 81 -2.65 -7.17 6.53
CA GLY A 81 -1.41 -6.84 5.84
C GLY A 81 -1.64 -6.35 4.41
N ILE A 82 -0.54 -6.09 3.70
CA ILE A 82 -0.56 -5.72 2.29
C ILE A 82 -0.56 -7.02 1.46
N PRO A 83 -1.63 -7.30 0.69
CA PRO A 83 -1.76 -8.58 -0.04
C PRO A 83 -0.82 -8.70 -1.24
N GLY A 84 -0.22 -7.58 -1.65
CA GLY A 84 0.77 -7.46 -2.71
C GLY A 84 1.11 -6.00 -2.97
N VAL A 85 2.27 -5.76 -3.57
CA VAL A 85 2.73 -4.42 -3.98
C VAL A 85 2.96 -4.45 -5.48
N GLU A 86 2.38 -3.49 -6.19
CA GLU A 86 2.65 -3.27 -7.61
C GLU A 86 3.72 -2.19 -7.75
N MET A 87 4.89 -2.55 -8.28
CA MET A 87 6.00 -1.64 -8.46
C MET A 87 5.98 -1.08 -9.88
N LYS A 88 5.68 0.22 -10.04
CA LYS A 88 5.65 0.89 -11.35
C LYS A 88 7.05 1.35 -11.80
N GLY A 89 7.17 1.74 -13.08
CA GLY A 89 8.42 2.21 -13.69
C GLY A 89 9.23 1.09 -14.35
N THR A 90 10.51 1.35 -14.66
CA THR A 90 11.44 0.34 -15.21
C THR A 90 12.55 0.00 -14.22
N GLU A 91 13.29 -1.09 -14.46
CA GLU A 91 14.44 -1.44 -13.63
C GLU A 91 15.48 -0.31 -13.60
N GLU A 92 15.70 0.36 -14.74
CA GLU A 92 16.61 1.49 -14.85
C GLU A 92 16.18 2.66 -13.95
N ASP A 93 14.88 2.88 -13.75
CA ASP A 93 14.39 3.94 -12.87
C ASP A 93 14.70 3.62 -11.40
N TRP A 94 14.52 2.36 -10.98
CA TRP A 94 14.85 1.91 -9.62
C TRP A 94 16.36 1.90 -9.36
N VAL A 95 17.17 1.51 -10.33
CA VAL A 95 18.63 1.63 -10.25
C VAL A 95 19.05 3.10 -10.15
N LYS A 96 18.47 3.98 -10.98
CA LYS A 96 18.72 5.43 -10.91
C LYS A 96 18.30 6.02 -9.57
N LEU A 97 17.24 5.53 -8.93
CA LEU A 97 16.81 5.99 -7.61
C LEU A 97 17.91 5.77 -6.55
N VAL A 98 18.47 4.56 -6.51
CA VAL A 98 19.60 4.21 -5.63
C VAL A 98 20.84 5.04 -5.97
N ASP A 99 21.14 5.23 -7.25
CA ASP A 99 22.29 6.04 -7.68
C ASP A 99 22.15 7.51 -7.30
N LYS A 100 20.94 8.08 -7.40
CA LYS A 100 20.67 9.48 -7.05
C LYS A 100 20.94 9.74 -5.57
N ILE A 101 20.49 8.86 -4.67
CA ILE A 101 20.75 9.06 -3.24
C ILE A 101 22.26 8.94 -2.91
N ASN A 102 22.98 8.02 -3.56
CA ASN A 102 24.43 7.88 -3.40
C ASN A 102 25.19 9.12 -3.90
N LYS A 103 24.78 9.70 -5.03
CA LYS A 103 25.36 10.94 -5.57
C LYS A 103 25.05 12.13 -4.68
N LEU A 104 23.82 12.21 -4.15
CA LEU A 104 23.41 13.29 -3.25
C LEU A 104 24.20 13.27 -1.94
N GLU A 105 24.40 12.11 -1.33
CA GLU A 105 25.22 11.99 -0.12
C GLU A 105 26.67 12.46 -0.35
N LYS A 106 27.28 12.04 -1.48
CA LYS A 106 28.63 12.49 -1.85
C LYS A 106 28.68 14.01 -2.02
N LEU A 107 27.69 14.59 -2.68
CA LEU A 107 27.60 16.03 -2.89
C LEU A 107 27.44 16.79 -1.57
N LEU A 108 26.63 16.29 -0.64
CA LEU A 108 26.37 16.93 0.66
C LEU A 108 27.39 16.56 1.75
N THR A 109 28.41 15.76 1.44
CA THR A 109 29.48 15.38 2.38
C THR A 109 30.12 16.58 3.11
N PRO A 110 30.41 17.73 2.45
CA PRO A 110 31.02 18.88 3.14
C PRO A 110 30.16 19.46 4.28
N ILE A 111 28.84 19.35 4.19
CA ILE A 111 27.89 19.90 5.17
C ILE A 111 27.21 18.82 6.02
N ASN A 112 27.45 17.54 5.73
CA ASN A 112 26.80 16.39 6.36
C ASN A 112 26.91 16.42 7.89
N LYS A 113 28.08 16.80 8.44
CA LYS A 113 28.28 16.88 9.90
C LYS A 113 27.48 18.03 10.54
N GLN A 114 27.30 19.14 9.83
CA GLN A 114 26.57 20.31 10.34
C GLN A 114 25.06 20.08 10.33
N LEU A 115 24.58 19.34 9.33
CA LEU A 115 23.17 19.04 9.13
C LEU A 115 22.73 17.67 9.67
N HIS A 116 23.65 16.92 10.28
CA HIS A 116 23.40 15.60 10.85
C HIS A 116 22.70 14.60 9.89
N LEU A 117 23.04 14.63 8.60
CA LEU A 117 22.30 13.91 7.54
C LEU A 117 22.64 12.41 7.44
N LYS A 118 23.66 11.94 8.16
CA LYS A 118 24.19 10.57 8.05
C LYS A 118 23.10 9.51 8.23
N GLU A 119 22.25 9.67 9.25
CA GLU A 119 21.19 8.71 9.54
C GLU A 119 20.12 8.72 8.45
N MET A 120 19.69 9.91 8.01
CA MET A 120 18.75 10.07 6.90
C MET A 120 19.25 9.36 5.63
N PHE A 121 20.54 9.52 5.27
CA PHE A 121 21.11 8.84 4.11
C PHE A 121 21.16 7.32 4.29
N ASN A 122 21.55 6.82 5.47
CA ASN A 122 21.59 5.38 5.75
C ASN A 122 20.19 4.75 5.65
N THR A 123 19.19 5.38 6.26
CA THR A 123 17.80 4.91 6.23
C THR A 123 17.25 4.95 4.80
N THR A 124 17.43 6.07 4.09
CA THR A 124 16.96 6.22 2.70
C THR A 124 17.59 5.19 1.76
N LYS A 125 18.90 4.95 1.88
CA LYS A 125 19.59 3.94 1.06
C LYS A 125 19.08 2.54 1.36
N THR A 126 18.86 2.20 2.64
CA THR A 126 18.31 0.91 3.04
C THR A 126 16.94 0.68 2.44
N VAL A 127 16.05 1.69 2.51
CA VAL A 127 14.72 1.63 1.91
C VAL A 127 14.82 1.47 0.39
N PHE A 128 15.60 2.31 -0.30
CA PHE A 128 15.70 2.26 -1.77
C PHE A 128 16.32 0.95 -2.27
N ALA A 129 17.27 0.37 -1.54
CA ALA A 129 17.83 -0.94 -1.86
C ALA A 129 16.78 -2.06 -1.75
N ASN A 130 16.01 -2.11 -0.65
CA ASN A 130 14.94 -3.10 -0.50
C ASN A 130 13.84 -2.94 -1.57
N LEU A 131 13.51 -1.71 -1.97
CA LEU A 131 12.56 -1.45 -3.06
C LEU A 131 13.10 -1.94 -4.41
N LEU A 132 14.39 -1.71 -4.71
CA LEU A 132 15.04 -2.22 -5.92
C LEU A 132 15.08 -3.75 -5.95
N ASP A 133 15.45 -4.40 -4.84
CA ASP A 133 15.47 -5.87 -4.74
C ASP A 133 14.06 -6.46 -4.90
N THR A 134 13.05 -5.79 -4.34
CA THR A 134 11.64 -6.14 -4.53
C THR A 134 11.24 -6.05 -6.00
N TYR A 135 11.61 -4.97 -6.70
CA TYR A 135 11.34 -4.81 -8.13
C TYR A 135 11.99 -5.94 -8.96
N LYS A 136 13.20 -6.37 -8.57
CA LYS A 136 13.94 -7.48 -9.20
C LYS A 136 13.39 -8.88 -8.88
N GLY A 137 12.24 -8.97 -8.20
CA GLY A 137 11.62 -10.24 -7.83
C GLY A 137 12.23 -10.92 -6.59
N ASN A 138 13.04 -10.20 -5.81
CA ASN A 138 13.67 -10.69 -4.58
C ASN A 138 13.19 -9.90 -3.35
N PRO A 139 11.87 -9.87 -3.04
CA PRO A 139 11.36 -9.11 -1.91
C PRO A 139 11.84 -9.68 -0.57
N ASN A 140 12.33 -8.80 0.31
CA ASN A 140 12.53 -9.14 1.71
C ASN A 140 11.18 -9.11 2.45
N ILE A 141 10.57 -10.28 2.64
CA ILE A 141 9.24 -10.43 3.23
C ILE A 141 9.20 -9.93 4.68
N GLU A 142 10.27 -10.14 5.45
CA GLU A 142 10.34 -9.66 6.84
C GLU A 142 10.41 -8.13 6.89
N TRP A 143 11.18 -7.52 5.99
CA TRP A 143 11.24 -6.05 5.87
C TRP A 143 9.88 -5.47 5.46
N TRP A 144 9.21 -6.06 4.46
CA TRP A 144 7.85 -5.65 4.08
C TRP A 144 6.82 -5.87 5.19
N GLY A 145 6.99 -6.90 6.03
CA GLY A 145 6.15 -7.11 7.21
C GLY A 145 6.30 -6.01 8.27
N ASN A 146 7.40 -5.25 8.24
CA ASN A 146 7.77 -4.24 9.23
C ASN A 146 7.60 -2.79 8.70
N ILE A 147 6.57 -2.52 7.87
CA ILE A 147 6.28 -1.17 7.38
C ILE A 147 5.94 -0.21 8.53
N LEU A 148 4.89 -0.55 9.28
CA LEU A 148 4.31 0.29 10.33
C LEU A 148 3.60 -0.60 11.36
N SER A 149 4.09 -0.56 12.59
CA SER A 149 3.62 -1.41 13.70
C SER A 149 3.30 -0.56 14.93
N TRP A 150 2.18 -0.85 15.59
CA TRP A 150 1.81 -0.21 16.85
C TRP A 150 2.35 -1.00 18.04
N ASN A 151 3.16 -0.34 18.88
CA ASN A 151 3.72 -0.94 20.08
C ASN A 151 2.98 -0.42 21.31
N GLN A 152 2.04 -1.22 21.80
CA GLN A 152 1.29 -0.87 23.00
C GLN A 152 2.14 -1.10 24.26
N ARG A 153 2.24 -0.07 25.11
CA ARG A 153 2.89 -0.16 26.42
C ARG A 153 1.92 0.16 27.55
N TRP A 154 2.16 -0.45 28.72
CA TRP A 154 1.33 -0.30 29.92
C TRP A 154 2.19 0.19 31.09
N GLY A 155 1.55 0.83 32.08
CA GLY A 155 2.21 1.33 33.30
C GLY A 155 2.31 2.86 33.36
N SER A 156 2.55 3.39 34.55
CA SER A 156 2.66 4.84 34.76
C SER A 156 3.86 5.42 34.01
N GLY A 157 3.61 6.45 33.20
CA GLY A 157 4.64 7.09 32.36
C GLY A 157 4.97 6.35 31.06
N ALA A 158 4.38 5.18 30.80
CA ALA A 158 4.57 4.47 29.54
C ALA A 158 3.85 5.17 28.38
N ARG A 159 4.50 5.23 27.22
CA ARG A 159 3.90 5.75 25.98
C ARG A 159 3.97 4.67 24.91
N SER A 160 2.83 4.38 24.31
CA SER A 160 2.75 3.58 23.09
C SER A 160 3.30 4.38 21.91
N TYR A 161 3.82 3.69 20.90
CA TYR A 161 4.53 4.33 19.79
C TYR A 161 4.45 3.49 18.52
N TRP A 162 4.66 4.16 17.39
CA TRP A 162 4.79 3.52 16.09
C TRP A 162 6.25 3.11 15.83
N SER A 163 6.46 1.92 15.28
CA SER A 163 7.76 1.45 14.78
C SER A 163 7.64 0.90 13.36
N GLY A 164 8.78 0.59 12.75
CA GLY A 164 8.86 0.07 11.38
C GLY A 164 9.70 0.98 10.50
N TRP A 165 10.02 0.51 9.29
CA TRP A 165 10.91 1.26 8.41
C TRP A 165 10.24 2.51 7.83
N PHE A 166 8.91 2.58 7.74
CA PHE A 166 8.20 3.74 7.22
C PHE A 166 8.33 4.97 8.14
N PRO A 167 8.00 4.92 9.44
CA PRO A 167 8.23 6.06 10.33
C PRO A 167 9.70 6.44 10.41
N GLU A 168 10.63 5.49 10.35
CA GLU A 168 12.07 5.77 10.31
C GLU A 168 12.47 6.55 9.06
N PHE A 169 11.97 6.14 7.89
CA PHE A 169 12.25 6.78 6.62
C PHE A 169 11.82 8.25 6.60
N PHE A 170 10.71 8.58 7.25
CA PHE A 170 10.19 9.94 7.36
C PHE A 170 10.71 10.73 8.57
N GLY A 171 11.65 10.19 9.34
CA GLY A 171 12.16 10.87 10.55
C GLY A 171 11.09 11.06 11.64
N ALA A 172 10.16 10.09 11.71
CA ALA A 172 9.07 10.02 12.66
C ALA A 172 9.25 8.89 13.70
N SER A 173 10.42 8.25 13.74
CA SER A 173 10.82 7.30 14.79
C SER A 173 10.62 7.93 16.17
N ASP A 174 10.08 7.17 17.12
CA ASP A 174 9.89 7.58 18.51
C ASP A 174 8.89 8.73 18.77
N ARG A 175 7.99 9.05 17.82
CA ARG A 175 6.87 9.97 18.13
C ARG A 175 5.76 9.21 18.87
N PRO A 176 5.50 9.52 20.15
CA PRO A 176 4.33 9.00 20.83
C PRO A 176 3.07 9.62 20.24
N GLY A 177 2.04 8.81 19.96
CA GLY A 177 0.69 9.32 19.71
C GLY A 177 0.09 8.97 18.35
N ASP A 178 -0.94 9.74 18.01
CA ASP A 178 -1.87 9.52 16.91
C ASP A 178 -1.22 9.73 15.54
N LEU A 179 -1.80 9.08 14.51
CA LEU A 179 -1.35 9.17 13.11
C LEU A 179 -1.26 10.62 12.58
N ILE A 180 -1.96 11.57 13.19
CA ILE A 180 -1.94 13.00 12.83
C ILE A 180 -0.58 13.68 13.08
N HIS A 181 0.33 13.04 13.83
CA HIS A 181 1.66 13.57 14.13
C HIS A 181 2.74 13.09 13.16
N PHE A 182 2.38 12.28 12.17
CA PHE A 182 3.27 11.99 11.06
C PHE A 182 3.58 13.28 10.28
N PRO A 183 4.84 13.48 9.87
CA PRO A 183 5.18 14.61 9.03
C PRO A 183 4.37 14.53 7.73
N SER A 184 3.88 15.69 7.28
CA SER A 184 3.20 15.79 6.00
C SER A 184 4.21 15.65 4.86
N ASP A 185 3.84 14.90 3.83
CA ASP A 185 4.59 14.83 2.56
C ASP A 185 4.38 16.08 1.68
N LEU A 186 3.59 17.06 2.14
CA LEU A 186 3.40 18.32 1.45
C LEU A 186 4.58 19.25 1.73
N VAL A 187 5.22 19.70 0.66
CA VAL A 187 6.22 20.76 0.68
C VAL A 187 5.58 22.08 0.26
N THR A 188 5.96 23.16 0.93
CA THR A 188 5.48 24.52 0.64
C THR A 188 6.64 25.44 0.32
N VAL A 189 6.54 26.22 -0.76
CA VAL A 189 7.57 27.18 -1.17
C VAL A 189 6.90 28.55 -1.40
N PRO A 190 7.26 29.59 -0.63
CA PRO A 190 6.79 30.94 -0.91
C PRO A 190 7.35 31.43 -2.24
N VAL A 191 6.51 32.05 -3.05
CA VAL A 191 6.88 32.59 -4.37
C VAL A 191 6.35 34.02 -4.51
N HIS A 192 7.16 34.88 -5.12
CA HIS A 192 6.72 36.22 -5.53
C HIS A 192 6.42 36.18 -7.03
N ILE A 193 5.26 36.69 -7.44
CA ILE A 193 4.78 36.64 -8.81
C ILE A 193 4.45 38.06 -9.24
N SER A 194 4.97 38.47 -10.40
CA SER A 194 4.77 39.80 -10.95
C SER A 194 4.53 39.73 -12.47
N ASP A 195 3.56 40.50 -12.95
CA ASP A 195 3.35 40.76 -14.37
C ASP A 195 3.35 42.27 -14.62
N PHE A 196 4.50 42.77 -15.03
CA PHE A 196 4.72 44.18 -15.38
C PHE A 196 4.63 44.44 -16.89
N ASN A 197 4.56 43.39 -17.71
CA ASN A 197 4.55 43.51 -19.16
C ASN A 197 3.13 43.72 -19.72
N ASN A 198 2.09 43.34 -18.97
CA ASN A 198 0.70 43.61 -19.32
C ASN A 198 0.10 44.68 -18.40
N PRO A 199 -0.21 45.90 -18.90
CA PRO A 199 -0.83 46.93 -18.09
C PRO A 199 -2.28 46.58 -17.69
N PRO A 200 -2.73 46.92 -16.46
CA PRO A 200 -1.95 47.55 -15.39
C PRO A 200 -0.97 46.56 -14.73
N PRO A 201 0.21 46.96 -14.25
CA PRO A 201 1.11 46.05 -13.56
C PRO A 201 0.43 45.38 -12.35
N VAL A 202 0.64 44.08 -12.17
CA VAL A 202 0.15 43.32 -11.00
C VAL A 202 1.28 42.53 -10.36
N GLU A 203 1.23 42.37 -9.05
CA GLU A 203 2.14 41.52 -8.29
C GLU A 203 1.43 40.93 -7.07
N ASP A 204 1.88 39.76 -6.62
CA ASP A 204 1.40 39.13 -5.40
C ASP A 204 2.42 38.12 -4.85
N ASN A 205 2.24 37.75 -3.58
CA ASN A 205 2.94 36.63 -2.97
C ASN A 205 2.02 35.42 -2.92
N GLY A 206 2.53 34.27 -3.38
CA GLY A 206 1.84 32.99 -3.33
C GLY A 206 2.63 31.94 -2.58
N ILE A 207 2.01 30.77 -2.43
CA ILE A 207 2.65 29.58 -1.87
C ILE A 207 2.45 28.44 -2.87
N LEU A 208 3.55 27.92 -3.40
CA LEU A 208 3.53 26.66 -4.12
C LEU A 208 3.43 25.53 -3.10
N VAL A 209 2.46 24.63 -3.28
CA VAL A 209 2.28 23.42 -2.48
C VAL A 209 2.42 22.23 -3.41
N ALA A 210 3.18 21.22 -3.02
CA ALA A 210 3.32 19.98 -3.80
C ALA A 210 3.51 18.77 -2.89
N GLY A 211 3.07 17.59 -3.35
CA GLY A 211 3.27 16.34 -2.62
C GLY A 211 2.17 15.32 -2.90
N ILE A 212 2.01 14.35 -2.01
CA ILE A 212 0.91 13.38 -2.03
C ILE A 212 -0.33 14.06 -1.43
N VAL A 213 -1.36 14.26 -2.25
CA VAL A 213 -2.60 14.97 -1.86
C VAL A 213 -3.78 14.01 -1.62
N GLY A 214 -3.58 12.72 -1.85
CA GLY A 214 -4.61 11.70 -1.68
C GLY A 214 -4.19 10.38 -2.32
N PHE A 215 -5.17 9.57 -2.70
CA PHE A 215 -4.97 8.29 -3.35
C PHE A 215 -6.11 7.98 -4.32
N ASN A 216 -5.84 7.15 -5.31
CA ASN A 216 -6.85 6.53 -6.16
C ASN A 216 -7.14 5.12 -5.64
N VAL A 217 -8.39 4.67 -5.78
CA VAL A 217 -8.81 3.30 -5.45
C VAL A 217 -9.39 2.66 -6.71
N GLU A 218 -8.87 1.50 -7.07
CA GLU A 218 -9.38 0.67 -8.17
C GLU A 218 -9.85 -0.67 -7.60
N GLU A 219 -11.13 -1.00 -7.75
CA GLU A 219 -11.68 -2.28 -7.32
C GLU A 219 -11.20 -3.41 -8.24
N ARG A 220 -10.61 -4.47 -7.67
CA ARG A 220 -10.19 -5.68 -8.41
C ARG A 220 -10.67 -6.95 -7.69
N GLU A 221 -10.78 -8.05 -8.43
CA GLU A 221 -11.36 -9.33 -7.96
C GLU A 221 -10.72 -9.87 -6.66
N ARG A 222 -9.39 -9.70 -6.48
CA ARG A 222 -8.66 -10.20 -5.32
C ARG A 222 -8.66 -9.21 -4.14
N ALA A 223 -8.39 -7.94 -4.41
CA ALA A 223 -8.31 -6.87 -3.44
C ALA A 223 -8.30 -5.52 -4.18
N PRO A 224 -8.84 -4.43 -3.59
CA PRO A 224 -8.70 -3.11 -4.16
C PRO A 224 -7.23 -2.71 -4.24
N VAL A 225 -6.87 -2.01 -5.32
CA VAL A 225 -5.55 -1.41 -5.49
C VAL A 225 -5.63 0.05 -5.06
N VAL A 226 -4.73 0.45 -4.17
CA VAL A 226 -4.62 1.82 -3.69
C VAL A 226 -3.31 2.41 -4.21
N GLU A 227 -3.40 3.55 -4.89
CA GLU A 227 -2.25 4.24 -5.46
C GLU A 227 -2.16 5.68 -4.95
N PRO A 228 -0.99 6.17 -4.50
CA PRO A 228 -0.83 7.55 -4.07
C PRO A 228 -1.01 8.54 -5.23
N LYS A 229 -1.77 9.62 -4.98
CA LYS A 229 -2.01 10.70 -5.94
C LYS A 229 -1.11 11.89 -5.61
N HIS A 230 -0.19 12.18 -6.52
CA HIS A 230 0.68 13.34 -6.45
C HIS A 230 0.01 14.53 -7.15
N ALA A 231 0.11 15.71 -6.56
CA ALA A 231 -0.35 16.95 -7.19
C ALA A 231 0.45 18.16 -6.70
N TRP A 232 0.20 19.30 -7.31
CA TRP A 232 0.69 20.59 -6.87
C TRP A 232 -0.43 21.63 -6.98
N SER A 233 -0.27 22.74 -6.25
CA SER A 233 -1.18 23.88 -6.29
C SER A 233 -0.39 25.17 -6.04
N LEU A 234 -0.88 26.27 -6.59
CA LEU A 234 -0.44 27.62 -6.25
C LEU A 234 -1.54 28.28 -5.43
N LEU A 235 -1.26 28.53 -4.15
CA LEU A 235 -2.16 29.27 -3.27
C LEU A 235 -1.88 30.76 -3.40
N LEU A 236 -2.92 31.52 -3.68
CA LEU A 236 -2.89 32.98 -3.79
C LEU A 236 -3.85 33.61 -2.77
N PRO A 237 -3.64 34.87 -2.39
CA PRO A 237 -4.61 35.62 -1.59
C PRO A 237 -5.97 35.71 -2.28
N GLU A 238 -7.04 35.81 -1.49
CA GLU A 238 -8.42 35.84 -1.97
C GLU A 238 -8.68 36.95 -3.01
N ASN A 239 -8.00 38.10 -2.87
CA ASN A 239 -8.13 39.25 -3.78
C ASN A 239 -6.94 39.41 -4.73
N SER A 240 -6.30 38.31 -5.10
CA SER A 240 -5.10 38.34 -5.94
C SER A 240 -5.42 38.80 -7.37
N LYS A 241 -4.91 39.98 -7.74
CA LYS A 241 -4.97 40.45 -9.14
C LYS A 241 -4.12 39.61 -10.09
N VAL A 242 -3.14 38.88 -9.53
CA VAL A 242 -2.36 37.89 -10.28
C VAL A 242 -3.24 36.70 -10.66
N ALA A 243 -4.13 36.24 -9.76
CA ALA A 243 -5.03 35.12 -10.04
C ALA A 243 -5.92 35.36 -11.27
N GLU A 244 -6.39 36.59 -11.47
CA GLU A 244 -7.19 36.98 -12.65
C GLU A 244 -6.44 36.80 -13.99
N ARG A 245 -5.10 36.72 -13.96
CA ARG A 245 -4.24 36.57 -15.15
C ARG A 245 -3.71 35.17 -15.37
N LEU A 246 -3.74 34.32 -14.34
CA LEU A 246 -3.27 32.95 -14.46
C LEU A 246 -4.34 32.12 -15.17
N THR A 247 -3.97 31.53 -16.29
CA THR A 247 -4.75 30.48 -16.94
C THR A 247 -4.18 29.14 -16.53
N GLY A 248 -4.96 28.35 -15.79
CA GLY A 248 -4.62 26.99 -15.36
C GLY A 248 -5.55 25.97 -15.99
#